data_AF-A0A5B8RZR9-F1
#
_entry.id   AF-A0A5B8RZR9-F1
#
_cell.length_a   1.000
_cell.length_b   1.000
_cell.length_c   1.000
_cell.angle_alpha   90.00
_cell.angle_beta   90.00
_cell.angle_gamma   90.00
#
_symmetry.space_group_name_H-M   'P 1'
#
loop_
_entity.id
_entity.type
_entity.pdbx_description
1 polymer ?
#
loop_
_entity_poly.entity_id
_entity_poly.type
_entity_poly.pdbx_seq_one_letter_code
_entity_poly.pdbx_strand_id
1 'polypeptide(L)'
;MNITQYLQLAGVPHDLHAQALHSLASARAATGGTLGPMLWRKHFVRLFRAGKIASLLTWEDNRLIDRHPELAEWDIAPVLNVTCNGDNSIWRDTPEGGRPDPNGWANPDPGSVDYQLACQRNYWLPGAHPRSPEARKAWYRRNACEYVAWELGCPVETDVQEWTDNGITVLRSGDAWQIRGIVKWFGPIRLKIDIGYEVGNVFAKINGRWVQSWYPLPGYELRACAVWAVYPTLARA
;
A
#
# COMPACT_ATOMS: atom_id res chain seq x y z
N MET A 1 20.74 -8.68 7.52
CA MET A 1 19.88 -9.00 6.37
C MET A 1 20.76 -9.05 5.13
N ASN A 2 20.82 -10.19 4.43
CA ASN A 2 21.66 -10.34 3.24
C ASN A 2 20.78 -10.23 1.99
N ILE A 3 20.76 -9.05 1.37
CA ILE A 3 19.91 -8.77 0.20
C ILE A 3 20.34 -9.62 -1.00
N THR A 4 21.64 -9.76 -1.23
CA THR A 4 22.19 -10.59 -2.31
C THR A 4 21.71 -12.04 -2.20
N GLN A 5 21.66 -12.58 -0.98
CA GLN A 5 21.12 -13.91 -0.75
C GLN A 5 19.64 -14.01 -1.14
N TYR A 6 18.82 -12.98 -0.90
CA TYR A 6 17.41 -12.99 -1.32
C TYR A 6 17.25 -12.91 -2.83
N LEU A 7 18.09 -12.12 -3.52
CA LEU A 7 18.11 -12.07 -4.98
C LEU A 7 18.48 -13.44 -5.57
N GLN A 8 19.48 -14.12 -5.00
CA GLN A 8 19.86 -15.48 -5.38
C GLN A 8 18.74 -16.49 -5.13
N LEU A 9 18.13 -16.46 -3.93
CA LEU A 9 17.07 -17.38 -3.54
C LEU A 9 15.81 -17.27 -4.41
N ALA A 10 15.53 -16.06 -4.92
CA ALA A 10 14.43 -15.83 -5.85
C ALA A 10 14.76 -16.18 -7.30
N GLY A 11 16.03 -16.43 -7.64
CA GLY A 11 16.47 -16.71 -9.00
C GLY A 11 16.67 -15.46 -9.87
N VAL A 12 16.95 -14.30 -9.27
CA VAL A 12 17.25 -13.08 -10.04
C VAL A 12 18.60 -13.25 -10.78
N PRO A 13 18.67 -12.99 -12.10
CA PRO A 13 19.91 -13.04 -12.87
C PRO A 13 21.02 -12.18 -12.27
N HIS A 14 22.23 -12.71 -12.19
CA HIS A 14 23.36 -12.09 -11.49
C HIS A 14 23.74 -10.71 -12.05
N ASP A 15 23.62 -10.53 -13.36
CA ASP A 15 23.84 -9.27 -14.08
C ASP A 15 22.87 -8.14 -13.65
N LEU A 16 21.72 -8.49 -13.07
CA LEU A 16 20.75 -7.53 -12.53
C LEU A 16 20.98 -7.18 -11.05
N HIS A 17 21.86 -7.88 -10.33
CA HIS A 17 22.00 -7.70 -8.88
C HIS A 17 22.49 -6.30 -8.52
N ALA A 18 23.40 -5.71 -9.31
CA ALA A 18 23.90 -4.37 -9.05
C ALA A 18 22.77 -3.31 -9.11
N GLN A 19 21.86 -3.44 -10.08
CA GLN A 19 20.70 -2.54 -10.24
C GLN A 19 19.73 -2.70 -9.07
N ALA A 20 19.41 -3.94 -8.70
CA ALA A 20 18.54 -4.24 -7.56
C ALA A 20 19.12 -3.69 -6.25
N LEU A 21 20.41 -3.90 -5.99
CA LEU A 21 21.08 -3.41 -4.79
C LEU A 21 21.09 -1.88 -4.73
N HIS A 22 21.31 -1.20 -5.85
CA HIS A 22 21.25 0.26 -5.92
C HIS A 22 19.85 0.79 -5.58
N SER A 23 18.81 0.25 -6.23
CA SER A 23 17.41 0.61 -5.94
C SER A 23 17.05 0.39 -4.46
N LEU A 24 17.41 -0.78 -3.90
CA LEU A 24 17.11 -1.11 -2.51
C LEU A 24 17.89 -0.24 -1.51
N ALA A 25 19.12 0.17 -1.84
CA ALA A 25 19.87 1.12 -1.02
C ALA A 25 19.18 2.49 -1.00
N SER A 26 18.67 2.96 -2.14
CA SER A 26 17.90 4.21 -2.24
C SER A 26 16.63 4.14 -1.39
N ALA A 27 15.83 3.07 -1.50
CA ALA A 27 14.63 2.87 -0.68
C ALA A 27 14.95 2.82 0.83
N ARG A 28 16.06 2.18 1.21
CA ARG A 28 16.50 2.16 2.61
C ARG A 28 16.86 3.55 3.13
N ALA A 29 17.56 4.34 2.32
CA ALA A 29 17.94 5.70 2.68
C ALA A 29 16.70 6.60 2.84
N ALA A 30 15.74 6.51 1.91
CA ALA A 30 14.51 7.27 1.93
C ALA A 30 13.63 6.96 3.17
N THR A 31 13.52 5.68 3.52
CA THR A 31 12.66 5.22 4.65
C THR A 31 13.35 5.33 6.02
N GLY A 32 14.68 5.42 6.04
CA GLY A 32 15.52 5.25 7.23
C GLY A 32 15.59 3.82 7.77
N GLY A 33 15.13 2.83 6.99
CA GLY A 33 15.14 1.42 7.34
C GLY A 33 14.09 1.00 8.37
N THR A 34 14.28 -0.19 8.96
CA THR A 34 13.26 -0.90 9.77
C THR A 34 12.88 -0.17 11.05
N LEU A 35 13.76 0.67 11.59
CA LEU A 35 13.51 1.48 12.79
C LEU A 35 13.64 2.97 12.48
N GLY A 36 13.41 3.33 11.22
CA GLY A 36 13.62 4.67 10.69
C GLY A 36 12.50 5.66 10.99
N PRO A 37 12.68 6.92 10.58
CA PRO A 37 11.72 7.99 10.76
C PRO A 37 10.33 7.66 10.20
N MET A 38 10.26 6.93 9.08
CA MET A 38 8.98 6.54 8.47
C MET A 38 8.15 5.62 9.38
N LEU A 39 8.80 4.65 10.04
CA LEU A 39 8.10 3.76 10.96
C LEU A 39 7.57 4.54 12.16
N TRP A 40 8.39 5.42 12.75
CA TRP A 40 7.97 6.26 13.87
C TRP A 40 6.78 7.16 13.51
N ARG A 41 6.84 7.81 12.34
CA ARG A 41 5.77 8.63 11.80
C ARG A 41 4.45 7.86 11.68
N LYS A 42 4.50 6.64 11.11
CA LYS A 42 3.32 5.75 11.00
C LYS A 42 2.74 5.39 12.37
N HIS A 43 3.57 5.08 13.36
CA HIS A 43 3.12 4.80 14.73
C HIS A 43 2.54 6.03 15.42
N PHE A 44 3.16 7.19 15.25
CA PHE A 44 2.66 8.45 15.79
C PHE A 44 1.25 8.75 15.28
N VAL A 45 1.02 8.65 13.96
CA VAL A 45 -0.32 8.90 13.40
C VAL A 45 -1.31 7.83 13.85
N ARG A 46 -0.92 6.55 13.83
CA ARG A 46 -1.75 5.44 14.30
C ARG A 46 -2.25 5.64 15.72
N LEU A 47 -1.37 6.05 16.63
CA LEU A 47 -1.69 6.14 18.06
C LEU A 47 -2.37 7.46 18.42
N PHE A 48 -1.96 8.58 17.81
CA PHE A 48 -2.34 9.91 18.30
C PHE A 48 -3.14 10.76 17.32
N ARG A 49 -3.10 10.50 16.00
CA ARG A 49 -3.73 11.38 14.99
C ARG A 49 -4.87 10.74 14.21
N ALA A 50 -4.96 9.42 14.09
CA ALA A 50 -5.99 8.75 13.28
C ALA A 50 -7.43 9.14 13.67
N GLY A 51 -7.71 9.32 14.98
CA GLY A 51 -9.02 9.81 15.44
C GLY A 51 -9.28 11.27 15.05
N LYS A 52 -8.26 12.12 15.14
CA LYS A 52 -8.34 13.52 14.71
C LYS A 52 -8.60 13.61 13.21
N ILE A 53 -7.88 12.84 12.40
CA ILE A 53 -8.08 12.77 10.95
C ILE A 53 -9.53 12.37 10.64
N ALA A 54 -10.03 11.30 11.27
CA ALA A 54 -11.41 10.86 11.05
C ALA A 54 -12.45 11.92 11.40
N SER A 55 -12.24 12.72 12.45
CA SER A 55 -13.15 13.83 12.82
C SER A 55 -13.09 15.05 11.92
N LEU A 56 -12.00 15.21 11.15
CA LEU A 56 -11.87 16.32 10.18
C LEU A 56 -12.63 16.04 8.88
N LEU A 57 -12.89 14.77 8.58
CA LEU A 57 -13.52 14.32 7.35
C LEU A 57 -15.04 14.24 7.50
N THR A 58 -15.75 14.79 6.52
CA THR A 58 -17.20 14.74 6.31
C THR A 58 -17.60 13.55 5.45
N TRP A 59 -18.90 13.24 5.40
CA TRP A 59 -19.40 12.08 4.66
C TRP A 59 -18.92 12.03 3.20
N GLU A 60 -18.87 13.18 2.53
CA GLU A 60 -18.52 13.26 1.11
C GLU A 60 -17.02 13.24 0.81
N ASP A 61 -16.17 13.41 1.82
CA ASP A 61 -14.74 13.39 1.61
C ASP A 61 -14.25 11.99 1.21
N ASN A 62 -13.32 11.95 0.26
CA ASN A 62 -12.60 10.73 -0.13
C ASN A 62 -11.11 10.80 0.21
N ARG A 63 -10.60 11.95 0.65
CA ARG A 63 -9.19 12.14 1.01
C ARG A 63 -9.02 13.21 2.07
N LEU A 64 -7.92 13.13 2.82
CA LEU A 64 -7.54 14.18 3.74
C LEU A 64 -6.88 15.34 2.98
N ILE A 65 -6.02 15.06 1.99
CA ILE A 65 -5.27 16.06 1.24
C ILE A 65 -6.17 17.05 0.50
N ASP A 66 -7.34 16.62 0.03
CA ASP A 66 -8.30 17.48 -0.67
C ASP A 66 -8.94 18.52 0.27
N ARG A 67 -9.16 18.16 1.54
CA ARG A 67 -9.81 19.00 2.54
C ARG A 67 -8.84 19.78 3.42
N HIS A 68 -7.72 19.14 3.75
CA HIS A 68 -6.68 19.60 4.65
C HIS A 68 -5.31 19.34 4.00
N PRO A 69 -4.94 20.10 2.95
CA PRO A 69 -3.67 19.91 2.24
C PRO A 69 -2.45 20.09 3.16
N GLU A 70 -2.57 20.89 4.23
CA GLU A 70 -1.55 21.03 5.27
C GLU A 70 -1.29 19.75 6.07
N LEU A 71 -2.16 18.76 5.97
CA LEU A 71 -2.06 17.44 6.60
C LEU A 71 -1.78 16.31 5.60
N ALA A 72 -1.41 16.63 4.35
CA ALA A 72 -1.11 15.66 3.29
C ALA A 72 -0.17 14.53 3.76
N GLU A 73 0.82 14.84 4.57
CA GLU A 73 1.81 13.88 5.07
C GLU A 73 1.22 12.77 5.96
N TRP A 74 -0.01 12.94 6.45
CA TRP A 74 -0.74 11.93 7.21
C TRP A 74 -1.74 11.15 6.36
N ASP A 75 -1.92 11.57 5.10
CA ASP A 75 -2.87 10.96 4.20
C ASP A 75 -2.34 9.66 3.56
N ILE A 76 -3.17 9.11 2.70
CA ILE A 76 -2.92 7.93 1.86
C ILE A 76 -2.29 8.29 0.51
N ALA A 77 -1.85 7.29 -0.26
CA ALA A 77 -1.34 7.52 -1.61
C ALA A 77 -2.39 8.24 -2.51
N PRO A 78 -1.96 9.16 -3.39
CA PRO A 78 -2.85 9.92 -4.27
C PRO A 78 -3.29 9.10 -5.49
N VAL A 79 -4.03 8.01 -5.26
CA VAL A 79 -4.51 7.06 -6.28
C VAL A 79 -5.99 6.73 -6.12
N LEU A 80 -6.77 6.71 -7.22
CA LEU A 80 -8.24 6.52 -7.23
C LEU A 80 -8.72 5.29 -6.45
N ASN A 81 -7.92 4.22 -6.43
CA ASN A 81 -8.26 2.95 -5.78
C ASN A 81 -8.38 3.07 -4.26
N VAL A 82 -7.62 3.98 -3.67
CA VAL A 82 -7.44 4.12 -2.23
C VAL A 82 -8.03 5.46 -1.83
N THR A 83 -8.97 5.43 -0.89
CA THR A 83 -9.64 6.62 -0.34
C THR A 83 -9.52 6.63 1.19
N CYS A 84 -9.89 7.73 1.83
CA CYS A 84 -10.04 7.79 3.28
C CYS A 84 -11.11 6.82 3.82
N ASN A 85 -11.96 6.31 2.93
CA ASN A 85 -13.01 5.33 3.20
C ASN A 85 -12.52 3.88 3.00
N GLY A 86 -11.25 3.67 2.63
CA GLY A 86 -10.68 2.36 2.33
C GLY A 86 -10.38 2.15 0.84
N ASP A 87 -10.04 0.91 0.50
CA ASP A 87 -9.62 0.46 -0.84
C ASP A 87 -10.62 -0.53 -1.48
N ASN A 88 -11.78 -0.74 -0.86
CA ASN A 88 -12.85 -1.62 -1.34
C ASN A 88 -13.80 -0.92 -2.32
N SER A 89 -13.26 -0.02 -3.14
CA SER A 89 -13.99 0.77 -4.13
C SER A 89 -14.69 -0.14 -5.15
N ILE A 90 -15.89 0.25 -5.56
CA ILE A 90 -16.63 -0.45 -6.61
C ILE A 90 -15.90 -0.25 -7.94
N TRP A 91 -15.85 -1.27 -8.79
CA TRP A 91 -15.33 -1.12 -10.15
C TRP A 91 -16.43 -0.59 -11.07
N ARG A 92 -16.13 0.44 -11.85
CA ARG A 92 -17.02 0.97 -12.88
C ARG A 92 -16.40 0.73 -14.26
N ASP A 93 -17.23 0.37 -15.23
CA ASP A 93 -16.78 0.27 -16.60
C ASP A 93 -16.47 1.65 -17.18
N THR A 94 -15.36 1.76 -17.91
CA THR A 94 -14.97 2.96 -18.64
C THR A 94 -14.50 2.55 -20.03
N PRO A 95 -14.52 3.45 -21.04
CA PRO A 95 -14.03 3.13 -22.38
C PRO A 95 -12.59 2.59 -22.41
N GLU A 96 -11.78 2.91 -21.39
CA GLU A 96 -10.37 2.53 -21.25
C GLU A 96 -10.16 1.26 -20.40
N GLY A 97 -11.17 0.41 -20.25
CA GLY A 97 -11.06 -0.89 -19.56
C GLY A 97 -11.47 -0.90 -18.08
N GLY A 98 -12.24 0.10 -17.64
CA GLY A 98 -12.80 0.17 -16.29
C GLY A 98 -11.85 0.78 -15.26
N ARG A 99 -12.41 1.36 -14.21
CA ARG A 99 -11.69 2.07 -13.15
C ARG A 99 -12.36 1.88 -11.79
N PRO A 100 -11.67 2.15 -10.68
CA PRO A 100 -12.30 2.26 -9.38
C PRO A 100 -13.21 3.48 -9.36
N ASP A 101 -14.35 3.36 -8.69
CA ASP A 101 -15.19 4.49 -8.33
C ASP A 101 -14.83 4.99 -6.92
N PRO A 102 -14.06 6.09 -6.79
CA PRO A 102 -13.70 6.64 -5.48
C PRO A 102 -14.91 7.18 -4.73
N ASN A 103 -16.03 7.45 -5.42
CA ASN A 103 -17.27 7.94 -4.82
C ASN A 103 -18.24 6.80 -4.45
N GLY A 104 -17.80 5.54 -4.54
CA GLY A 104 -18.60 4.40 -4.10
C GLY A 104 -19.03 4.50 -2.63
N TRP A 105 -20.03 3.70 -2.27
CA TRP A 105 -20.55 3.60 -0.89
C TRP A 105 -21.00 4.95 -0.31
N ALA A 106 -21.78 5.74 -1.05
CA ALA A 106 -22.16 7.10 -0.65
C ALA A 106 -23.53 7.23 0.04
N ASN A 107 -24.38 6.20 0.04
CA ASN A 107 -25.71 6.30 0.63
C ASN A 107 -25.64 6.37 2.17
N PRO A 108 -26.09 7.45 2.84
CA PRO A 108 -26.03 7.58 4.29
C PRO A 108 -27.18 6.89 5.03
N ASP A 109 -28.21 6.42 4.33
CA ASP A 109 -29.40 5.82 4.94
C ASP A 109 -29.12 4.36 5.40
N PRO A 110 -29.12 4.08 6.72
CA PRO A 110 -28.89 2.73 7.23
C PRO A 110 -29.98 1.72 6.82
N GLY A 111 -31.17 2.20 6.43
CA GLY A 111 -32.25 1.37 5.91
C GLY A 111 -32.04 0.89 4.47
N SER A 112 -31.11 1.52 3.74
CA SER A 112 -30.87 1.20 2.33
C SER A 112 -30.05 -0.08 2.14
N VAL A 113 -30.31 -0.78 1.03
CA VAL A 113 -29.53 -1.96 0.61
C VAL A 113 -28.07 -1.59 0.35
N ASP A 114 -27.82 -0.41 -0.23
CA ASP A 114 -26.46 0.06 -0.55
C ASP A 114 -25.63 0.30 0.71
N TYR A 115 -26.21 0.90 1.76
CA TYR A 115 -25.55 1.09 3.04
C TYR A 115 -25.20 -0.26 3.68
N GLN A 116 -26.15 -1.19 3.69
CA GLN A 116 -25.93 -2.52 4.26
C GLN A 116 -24.84 -3.29 3.51
N LEU A 117 -24.81 -3.20 2.18
CA LEU A 117 -23.76 -3.78 1.34
C LEU A 117 -22.40 -3.13 1.61
N ALA A 118 -22.35 -1.82 1.80
CA ALA A 118 -21.13 -1.11 2.16
C ALA A 118 -20.56 -1.61 3.49
N CYS A 119 -21.41 -1.76 4.52
CA CYS A 119 -21.01 -2.31 5.81
C CYS A 119 -20.50 -3.76 5.71
N GLN A 120 -21.13 -4.60 4.88
CA GLN A 120 -20.71 -5.99 4.65
C GLN A 120 -19.36 -6.08 3.94
N ARG A 121 -19.10 -5.16 3.01
CA ARG A 121 -17.83 -5.10 2.27
C ARG A 121 -16.71 -4.39 3.02
N ASN A 122 -17.00 -3.74 4.15
CA ASN A 122 -15.99 -3.10 4.98
C ASN A 122 -15.24 -4.13 5.83
N TYR A 123 -14.12 -4.62 5.31
CA TYR A 123 -13.24 -5.53 6.04
C TYR A 123 -12.23 -4.81 6.97
N TRP A 124 -12.19 -3.47 6.95
CA TRP A 124 -11.34 -2.66 7.83
C TRP A 124 -11.93 -2.54 9.23
N LEU A 125 -13.25 -2.40 9.31
CA LEU A 125 -14.03 -2.43 10.53
C LEU A 125 -15.39 -3.11 10.26
N PRO A 126 -15.48 -4.45 10.42
CA PRO A 126 -16.69 -5.21 10.13
C PRO A 126 -17.93 -4.64 10.82
N GLY A 127 -19.01 -4.45 10.06
CA GLY A 127 -20.28 -3.93 10.55
C GLY A 127 -20.38 -2.40 10.59
N ALA A 128 -19.28 -1.67 10.38
CA ALA A 128 -19.31 -0.21 10.24
C ALA A 128 -19.35 0.20 8.77
N HIS A 129 -20.00 1.32 8.47
CA HIS A 129 -19.98 1.88 7.12
C HIS A 129 -18.59 2.45 6.80
N PRO A 130 -18.03 2.26 5.58
CA PRO A 130 -16.69 2.76 5.21
C PRO A 130 -16.48 4.28 5.44
N ARG A 131 -17.54 5.08 5.24
CA ARG A 131 -17.55 6.54 5.45
C ARG A 131 -17.74 6.95 6.92
N SER A 132 -17.97 6.01 7.84
CA SER A 132 -18.14 6.34 9.26
C SER A 132 -16.83 6.81 9.89
N PRO A 133 -16.87 7.68 10.92
CA PRO A 133 -15.68 8.10 11.64
C PRO A 133 -14.86 6.93 12.22
N GLU A 134 -15.52 5.88 12.69
CA GLU A 134 -14.88 4.70 13.27
C GLU A 134 -14.13 3.89 12.20
N ALA A 135 -14.75 3.68 11.04
CA ALA A 135 -14.12 2.99 9.91
C ALA A 135 -12.91 3.76 9.38
N ARG A 136 -13.04 5.07 9.19
CA ARG A 136 -11.94 5.96 8.78
C ARG A 136 -10.80 5.94 9.79
N LYS A 137 -11.10 5.99 11.09
CA LYS A 137 -10.09 5.87 12.15
C LYS A 137 -9.37 4.52 12.10
N ALA A 138 -10.10 3.42 11.87
CA ALA A 138 -9.51 2.09 11.72
C ALA A 138 -8.61 2.00 10.48
N TRP A 139 -9.05 2.60 9.37
CA TRP A 139 -8.30 2.71 8.12
C TRP A 139 -7.00 3.51 8.29
N TYR A 140 -7.06 4.75 8.79
CA TYR A 140 -5.88 5.59 9.01
C TYR A 140 -4.91 5.03 10.05
N ARG A 141 -5.40 4.25 11.04
CA ARG A 141 -4.50 3.50 11.94
C ARG A 141 -3.57 2.57 11.16
N ARG A 142 -4.00 2.02 10.03
CA ARG A 142 -3.22 1.06 9.25
C ARG A 142 -2.42 1.73 8.14
N ASN A 143 -3.02 2.70 7.45
CA ASN A 143 -2.54 3.19 6.15
C ASN A 143 -2.16 4.68 6.12
N ALA A 144 -2.27 5.40 7.24
CA ALA A 144 -1.75 6.76 7.29
C ALA A 144 -0.27 6.83 6.92
N CYS A 145 0.11 7.99 6.37
CA CYS A 145 1.46 8.30 5.88
C CYS A 145 1.88 7.53 4.63
N GLU A 146 0.96 6.85 3.95
CA GLU A 146 1.23 6.27 2.65
C GLU A 146 1.48 7.36 1.60
N TYR A 147 0.94 8.58 1.77
CA TYR A 147 1.32 9.74 0.95
C TYR A 147 2.84 10.00 1.00
N VAL A 148 3.44 10.01 2.20
CA VAL A 148 4.89 10.22 2.37
C VAL A 148 5.68 9.06 1.77
N ALA A 149 5.19 7.82 1.92
CA ALA A 149 5.83 6.67 1.30
C ALA A 149 5.77 6.74 -0.23
N TRP A 150 4.68 7.25 -0.81
CA TRP A 150 4.53 7.53 -2.23
C TRP A 150 5.46 8.67 -2.69
N GLU A 151 5.58 9.75 -1.91
CA GLU A 151 6.42 10.91 -2.22
C GLU A 151 7.91 10.50 -2.29
N LEU A 152 8.34 9.67 -1.35
CA LEU A 152 9.65 9.03 -1.29
C LEU A 152 9.79 7.83 -2.25
N GLY A 153 8.72 7.48 -2.95
CA GLY A 153 8.63 6.32 -3.82
C GLY A 153 9.39 6.49 -5.13
N CYS A 154 9.33 5.45 -5.95
CA CYS A 154 9.98 5.40 -7.25
C CYS A 154 8.92 5.32 -8.36
N PRO A 155 9.02 6.12 -9.44
CA PRO A 155 8.21 5.95 -10.63
C PRO A 155 8.30 4.51 -11.15
N VAL A 156 7.20 4.01 -11.73
CA VAL A 156 7.14 2.68 -12.33
C VAL A 156 6.80 2.76 -13.82
N GLU A 157 7.18 1.72 -14.54
CA GLU A 157 6.84 1.55 -15.96
C GLU A 157 5.59 0.67 -16.11
N THR A 158 5.20 0.30 -17.33
CA THR A 158 4.01 -0.53 -17.56
C THR A 158 4.23 -2.02 -17.30
N ASP A 159 5.48 -2.48 -17.40
CA ASP A 159 5.83 -3.89 -17.30
C ASP A 159 6.34 -4.26 -15.90
N VAL A 160 6.07 -5.51 -15.50
CA VAL A 160 6.55 -6.10 -14.26
C VAL A 160 7.32 -7.37 -14.55
N GLN A 161 8.57 -7.40 -14.09
CA GLN A 161 9.38 -8.61 -14.03
C GLN A 161 9.22 -9.22 -12.62
N GLU A 162 9.06 -10.53 -12.56
CA GLU A 162 8.87 -11.27 -11.31
C GLU A 162 9.80 -12.47 -11.28
N TRP A 163 10.51 -12.62 -10.16
CA TRP A 163 11.27 -13.81 -9.81
C TRP A 163 10.78 -14.32 -8.45
N THR A 164 10.28 -15.54 -8.39
CA THR A 164 9.72 -16.13 -7.17
C THR A 164 10.26 -17.51 -6.96
N ASP A 165 11.00 -17.71 -5.87
CA ASP A 165 11.47 -19.02 -5.42
C ASP A 165 11.84 -18.97 -3.93
N ASN A 166 11.88 -20.12 -3.26
CA ASN A 166 12.29 -20.28 -1.85
C ASN A 166 11.59 -19.33 -0.85
N GLY A 167 10.33 -18.99 -1.11
CA GLY A 167 9.52 -18.11 -0.25
C GLY A 167 9.87 -16.63 -0.36
N ILE A 168 10.67 -16.24 -1.35
CA ILE A 168 10.97 -14.86 -1.73
C ILE A 168 10.37 -14.58 -3.10
N THR A 169 9.78 -13.40 -3.25
CA THR A 169 9.39 -12.81 -4.52
C THR A 169 10.15 -11.49 -4.67
N VAL A 170 10.79 -11.32 -5.82
CA VAL A 170 11.40 -10.08 -6.27
C VAL A 170 10.59 -9.54 -7.43
N LEU A 171 10.16 -8.29 -7.33
CA LEU A 171 9.46 -7.58 -8.39
C LEU A 171 10.30 -6.42 -8.89
N ARG A 172 10.24 -6.15 -10.19
CA ARG A 172 10.85 -4.99 -10.82
C ARG A 172 9.88 -4.34 -11.81
N SER A 173 9.78 -3.02 -11.78
CA SER A 173 9.20 -2.21 -12.86
C SER A 173 10.08 -0.97 -13.06
N GLY A 174 10.72 -0.83 -14.22
CA GLY A 174 11.76 0.18 -14.44
C GLY A 174 12.89 0.08 -13.40
N ASP A 175 13.08 1.16 -12.65
CA ASP A 175 14.05 1.29 -11.55
C ASP A 175 13.49 0.90 -10.18
N ALA A 176 12.19 0.65 -10.07
CA ALA A 176 11.56 0.25 -8.82
C ALA A 176 11.74 -1.25 -8.57
N TRP A 177 12.55 -1.61 -7.57
CA TRP A 177 12.71 -3.00 -7.10
C TRP A 177 12.05 -3.25 -5.75
N GLN A 178 11.35 -4.37 -5.63
CA GLN A 178 10.76 -4.88 -4.38
C GLN A 178 11.34 -6.26 -4.06
N ILE A 179 11.65 -6.51 -2.78
CA ILE A 179 11.81 -7.86 -2.26
C ILE A 179 10.75 -8.08 -1.19
N ARG A 180 9.90 -9.08 -1.37
CA ARG A 180 8.89 -9.48 -0.39
C ARG A 180 8.89 -10.98 -0.16
N GLY A 181 8.62 -11.41 1.06
CA GLY A 181 8.61 -12.84 1.36
C GLY A 181 8.55 -13.16 2.84
N ILE A 182 8.55 -14.46 3.13
CA ILE A 182 8.60 -14.99 4.49
C ILE A 182 9.71 -16.04 4.56
N VAL A 183 10.77 -15.74 5.30
CA VAL A 183 11.92 -16.64 5.45
C VAL A 183 11.96 -17.26 6.84
N LYS A 184 12.57 -18.44 6.94
CA LYS A 184 12.85 -19.07 8.24
C LYS A 184 13.83 -18.22 9.04
N TRP A 185 13.54 -17.97 10.32
CA TRP A 185 14.46 -17.27 11.22
C TRP A 185 14.92 -18.17 12.37
N PHE A 186 14.02 -18.52 13.30
CA PHE A 186 14.34 -19.39 14.43
C PHE A 186 13.10 -20.16 14.90
N GLY A 187 13.18 -21.50 14.89
CA GLY A 187 12.06 -22.37 15.29
C GLY A 187 10.76 -22.09 14.50
N PRO A 188 9.63 -21.81 15.18
CA PRO A 188 8.36 -21.44 14.54
C PRO A 188 8.34 -19.98 14.06
N ILE A 189 9.31 -19.16 14.47
CA ILE A 189 9.40 -17.75 14.11
C ILE A 189 9.95 -17.64 12.68
N ARG A 190 9.23 -16.89 11.86
CA ARG A 190 9.60 -16.50 10.51
C ARG A 190 9.89 -15.00 10.48
N LEU A 191 10.63 -14.56 9.48
CA LEU A 191 10.84 -13.14 9.22
C LEU A 191 10.01 -12.76 8.00
N LYS A 192 9.05 -11.86 8.17
CA LYS A 192 8.40 -11.22 7.03
C LYS A 192 9.28 -10.08 6.54
N ILE A 193 9.51 -10.06 5.24
CA ILE A 193 10.33 -9.07 4.54
C ILE A 193 9.43 -8.40 3.51
N ASP A 194 9.48 -7.08 3.47
CA ASP A 194 8.93 -6.24 2.42
C ASP A 194 9.79 -4.98 2.33
N ILE A 195 10.71 -4.93 1.37
CA ILE A 195 11.73 -3.89 1.27
C ILE A 195 11.87 -3.42 -0.17
N GLY A 196 12.21 -2.15 -0.36
CA GLY A 196 12.35 -1.53 -1.68
C GLY A 196 11.21 -0.58 -1.98
N TYR A 197 10.63 -0.71 -3.17
CA TYR A 197 9.46 0.04 -3.59
C TYR A 197 8.29 -0.93 -3.85
N GLU A 198 7.09 -0.65 -3.35
CA GLU A 198 5.93 -1.57 -3.37
C GLU A 198 5.30 -1.75 -4.76
N VAL A 199 6.05 -2.32 -5.71
CA VAL A 199 5.58 -2.66 -7.07
C VAL A 199 4.31 -3.52 -6.99
N GLY A 200 4.23 -4.46 -6.05
CA GLY A 200 3.08 -5.33 -5.86
C GLY A 200 1.82 -4.65 -5.30
N ASN A 201 1.86 -3.36 -4.94
CA ASN A 201 0.65 -2.56 -4.67
C ASN A 201 0.18 -1.86 -5.95
N VAL A 202 1.13 -1.40 -6.77
CA VAL A 202 0.85 -0.70 -8.02
C VAL A 202 0.30 -1.65 -9.09
N PHE A 203 0.73 -2.90 -9.08
CA PHE A 203 0.28 -3.96 -9.98
C PHE A 203 -0.34 -5.12 -9.20
N ALA A 204 -1.42 -5.69 -9.75
CA ALA A 204 -2.05 -6.90 -9.26
C ALA A 204 -1.88 -8.03 -10.29
N LYS A 205 -1.79 -9.28 -9.82
CA LYS A 205 -1.72 -10.45 -10.69
C LYS A 205 -3.13 -11.00 -10.93
N ILE A 206 -3.71 -10.71 -12.08
CA ILE A 206 -5.05 -11.17 -12.50
C ILE A 206 -4.89 -12.22 -13.60
N ASN A 207 -5.46 -13.40 -13.40
CA ASN A 207 -5.37 -14.53 -14.35
C ASN A 207 -3.91 -14.83 -14.80
N GLY A 208 -2.97 -14.74 -13.85
CA GLY A 208 -1.55 -14.99 -14.10
C GLY A 208 -0.78 -13.83 -14.75
N ARG A 209 -1.43 -12.71 -15.07
CA ARG A 209 -0.81 -11.54 -15.69
C ARG A 209 -0.77 -10.36 -14.72
N TRP A 210 0.34 -9.62 -14.74
CA TRP A 210 0.43 -8.34 -14.03
C TRP A 210 -0.40 -7.29 -14.77
N VAL A 211 -1.29 -6.64 -14.03
CA VAL A 211 -2.11 -5.52 -14.51
C VAL A 211 -1.99 -4.37 -13.53
N GLN A 212 -2.02 -3.15 -14.03
CA GLN A 212 -2.01 -1.96 -13.18
C GLN A 212 -3.25 -1.97 -12.28
N SER A 213 -3.02 -1.90 -10.98
CA SER A 213 -4.05 -1.82 -9.96
C SER A 213 -4.13 -0.45 -9.32
N TRP A 214 -3.13 0.42 -9.46
CA TRP A 214 -3.21 1.80 -8.95
C TRP A 214 -3.38 2.81 -10.09
N TYR A 215 -4.34 3.71 -9.95
CA TYR A 215 -4.59 4.79 -10.93
C TYR A 215 -4.32 6.14 -10.26
N PRO A 216 -3.30 6.90 -10.69
CA PRO A 216 -2.97 8.16 -10.04
C PRO A 216 -4.09 9.19 -10.22
N LEU A 217 -4.24 10.08 -9.25
CA LEU A 217 -5.08 11.26 -9.41
C LEU A 217 -4.51 12.20 -10.48
N PRO A 218 -5.33 13.09 -11.08
CA PRO A 218 -4.83 14.12 -11.99
C PRO A 218 -3.70 14.94 -11.35
N GLY A 219 -2.59 15.09 -12.07
CA GLY A 219 -1.41 15.82 -11.58
C GLY A 219 -0.44 15.01 -10.73
N TYR A 220 -0.74 13.75 -10.43
CA TYR A 220 0.15 12.85 -9.69
C TYR A 220 0.77 11.79 -10.60
N GLU A 221 2.01 11.40 -10.30
CA GLU A 221 2.72 10.33 -10.99
C GLU A 221 2.40 8.96 -10.41
N LEU A 222 2.37 7.92 -11.26
CA LEU A 222 2.28 6.54 -10.80
C LEU A 222 3.62 6.11 -10.18
N ARG A 223 3.64 5.92 -8.86
CA ARG A 223 4.84 5.52 -8.11
C ARG A 223 4.56 4.32 -7.22
N ALA A 224 5.57 3.48 -7.06
CA ALA A 224 5.61 2.47 -6.01
C ALA A 224 6.15 3.09 -4.72
N CYS A 225 5.36 2.98 -3.64
CA CYS A 225 5.71 3.53 -2.33
C CYS A 225 7.03 2.95 -1.79
N ALA A 226 7.88 3.77 -1.19
CA ALA A 226 9.06 3.28 -0.51
C ALA A 226 8.69 2.50 0.76
N VAL A 227 9.25 1.31 0.92
CA VAL A 227 8.98 0.41 2.05
C VAL A 227 10.26 -0.20 2.60
N TRP A 228 10.32 -0.35 3.92
CA TRP A 228 11.39 -1.09 4.58
C TRP A 228 10.89 -1.81 5.83
N ALA A 229 10.05 -2.81 5.63
CA ALA A 229 9.46 -3.62 6.69
C ALA A 229 10.19 -4.97 6.81
N VAL A 230 10.82 -5.19 7.97
CA VAL A 230 11.48 -6.46 8.30
C VAL A 230 11.13 -6.78 9.74
N TYR A 231 10.26 -7.76 9.95
CA TYR A 231 9.76 -8.04 11.30
C TYR A 231 9.43 -9.52 11.52
N PRO A 232 9.56 -10.00 12.77
CA PRO A 232 9.20 -11.37 13.08
C PRO A 232 7.70 -11.59 12.94
N THR A 233 7.34 -12.74 12.41
CA THR A 233 5.97 -13.26 12.36
C THR A 233 5.98 -14.72 12.78
N LEU A 234 4.86 -15.21 13.29
CA LEU A 234 4.68 -16.65 13.50
C LEU A 234 4.32 -17.30 12.16
N ALA A 235 4.79 -18.53 11.93
CA ALA A 235 4.16 -19.38 10.93
C ALA A 235 2.67 -19.46 11.29
N ARG A 236 1.78 -19.03 10.39
CA ARG A 236 0.36 -19.34 10.56
C ARG A 236 0.30 -20.87 10.60
N ALA A 237 -0.20 -21.40 11.73
CA ALA A 237 -0.58 -22.80 11.84
C ALA A 237 -1.72 -23.10 10.86
#